data_AF-A0A3R9Z5T8-F1
#
_entry.id   AF-A0A3R9Z5T8-F1
#
_cell.length_a   1.000
_cell.length_b   1.000
_cell.length_c   1.000
_cell.angle_alpha   90.00
_cell.angle_beta   90.00
_cell.angle_gamma   90.00
#
_symmetry.space_group_name_H-M   'P 1'
#
loop_
_entity.id
_entity.type
_entity.pdbx_description
1 polymer ?
#
loop_
_entity_poly.entity_id
_entity_poly.type
_entity_poly.pdbx_seq_one_letter_code
_entity_poly.pdbx_strand_id
1 'polypeptide(L)'
;MLQQLTDWLWNAIKAVFLAIWQFVQDAFIAFADAVISAAVALITAIPIPAWLSGGLQSMWSGMDGGVLWIATQCGVPQALAIIGAGYAFRMLRKFLTLFQW
;
A
#
# COMPACT_ATOMS: atom_id res chain seq x y z
N MET A 1 42.10 -16.78 -30.91
CA MET A 1 42.34 -15.44 -30.32
C MET A 1 41.50 -14.36 -31.00
N LEU A 2 41.43 -14.28 -32.33
CA LEU A 2 40.59 -13.28 -33.03
C LEU A 2 39.08 -13.41 -32.72
N GLN A 3 38.54 -14.63 -32.63
CA GLN A 3 37.13 -14.85 -32.27
C GLN A 3 36.76 -14.32 -30.88
N GLN A 4 37.59 -14.55 -29.87
CA GLN A 4 37.35 -14.05 -28.51
C GLN A 4 37.37 -12.51 -28.45
N LEU A 5 38.22 -11.87 -29.25
CA LEU A 5 38.29 -10.42 -29.35
C LEU A 5 37.04 -9.86 -30.04
N THR A 6 36.57 -10.52 -31.11
CA THR A 6 35.29 -10.18 -31.77
C THR A 6 34.09 -10.38 -30.83
N ASP A 7 34.04 -11.47 -30.07
CA ASP A 7 32.96 -11.74 -29.13
C ASP A 7 32.94 -10.74 -27.97
N TRP A 8 34.10 -10.35 -27.46
CA TRP A 8 34.21 -9.31 -26.44
C TRP A 8 33.72 -7.96 -26.96
N LEU A 9 34.12 -7.57 -28.18
CA LEU A 9 33.69 -6.31 -28.80
C LEU A 9 32.18 -6.29 -29.07
N TRP A 10 31.63 -7.43 -29.51
CA TRP A 10 30.19 -7.57 -29.74
C TRP A 10 29.37 -7.51 -28.46
N ASN A 11 29.86 -8.12 -27.38
CA ASN A 11 29.22 -8.04 -26.07
C ASN A 11 29.29 -6.63 -25.48
N ALA A 12 30.40 -5.91 -25.68
CA ALA A 12 30.53 -4.51 -25.25
C ALA A 12 29.50 -3.60 -25.97
N ILE A 13 29.35 -3.76 -27.29
CA ILE A 13 28.35 -3.01 -28.07
C ILE A 13 26.92 -3.33 -27.61
N LYS A 14 26.61 -4.62 -27.39
CA LYS A 14 25.30 -5.03 -26.86
C LYS A 14 25.02 -4.43 -25.48
N ALA A 15 26.00 -4.43 -24.59
CA ALA A 15 25.84 -3.88 -23.24
C ALA A 15 25.55 -2.37 -23.28
N VAL A 16 26.23 -1.62 -24.16
CA VAL A 16 25.96 -0.19 -24.36
C VAL A 16 24.55 0.03 -24.90
N PHE A 17 24.12 -0.74 -25.90
CA PHE A 17 22.78 -0.61 -26.47
C PHE A 17 21.68 -0.98 -25.46
N LEU A 18 21.92 -2.02 -24.66
CA LEU A 18 21.02 -2.43 -23.58
C LEU A 18 20.91 -1.34 -22.51
N ALA A 19 22.02 -0.72 -22.10
CA ALA A 19 22.02 0.36 -21.11
C ALA A 19 21.25 1.59 -21.61
N ILE A 20 21.41 1.96 -22.89
CA ILE A 20 20.63 3.04 -23.51
C ILE A 20 19.14 2.69 -23.52
N TRP A 21 18.79 1.46 -23.86
CA TRP A 21 17.39 1.02 -23.87
C TRP A 21 16.77 1.00 -22.45
N GLN A 22 17.51 0.51 -21.46
CA GLN A 22 17.11 0.54 -20.06
C GLN A 22 16.89 1.97 -19.57
N PHE A 23 17.77 2.90 -19.94
CA PHE A 23 17.59 4.32 -19.60
C PHE A 23 16.29 4.91 -20.16
N VAL A 24 15.90 4.56 -21.39
CA VAL A 24 14.61 5.00 -21.96
C VAL A 24 13.43 4.36 -21.24
N GLN A 25 13.53 3.08 -20.87
CA GLN A 25 12.49 2.40 -20.09
C GLN A 25 12.32 3.04 -18.70
N ASP A 26 13.43 3.31 -18.00
CA ASP A 26 13.42 3.96 -16.69
C ASP A 26 12.83 5.37 -16.77
N ALA A 27 13.17 6.13 -17.81
CA ALA A 27 12.59 7.46 -18.03
C ALA A 27 11.07 7.41 -18.24
N PHE A 28 10.57 6.42 -18.96
CA PHE A 28 9.12 6.23 -19.15
C PHE A 28 8.43 5.81 -17.84
N ILE A 29 9.03 4.92 -17.06
CA ILE A 29 8.51 4.50 -15.76
C ILE A 29 8.46 5.71 -14.81
N ALA A 30 9.53 6.50 -14.73
CA ALA A 30 9.59 7.70 -13.90
C ALA A 30 8.52 8.73 -14.30
N PHE A 31 8.26 8.90 -15.60
CA PHE A 31 7.19 9.77 -16.08
C PHE A 31 5.81 9.25 -15.68
N ALA A 32 5.54 7.95 -15.85
CA ALA A 32 4.27 7.35 -15.46
C ALA A 32 4.03 7.47 -13.94
N ASP A 33 5.07 7.23 -13.13
CA ASP A 33 5.01 7.36 -11.68
C ASP A 33 4.74 8.81 -11.25
N ALA A 34 5.36 9.79 -11.90
CA ALA A 34 5.10 11.21 -11.65
C ALA A 34 3.64 11.60 -11.94
N VAL A 35 3.05 11.09 -13.02
CA VAL A 35 1.65 11.35 -13.37
C VAL A 35 0.69 10.72 -12.36
N ILE A 36 0.93 9.47 -11.96
CA ILE A 36 0.13 8.77 -10.95
C ILE A 36 0.25 9.47 -9.59
N SER A 37 1.47 9.83 -9.20
CA SER A 37 1.75 10.54 -7.95
C SER A 37 1.07 11.90 -7.89
N ALA A 38 1.02 12.64 -9.01
CA ALA A 38 0.28 13.89 -9.09
C ALA A 38 -1.24 13.68 -8.90
N ALA A 39 -1.81 12.63 -9.48
CA ALA A 39 -3.22 12.28 -9.28
C ALA A 39 -3.50 11.89 -7.81
N VAL A 40 -2.60 11.11 -7.19
CA VAL A 40 -2.71 10.76 -5.76
C VAL A 40 -2.63 12.00 -4.88
N ALA A 41 -1.72 12.93 -5.18
CA ALA A 41 -1.59 14.18 -4.42
C ALA A 41 -2.86 15.04 -4.45
N LEU A 42 -3.58 15.05 -5.58
CA LEU A 42 -4.88 15.73 -5.68
C LEU A 42 -5.96 15.03 -4.83
N ILE A 43 -5.95 13.71 -4.76
CA ILE A 43 -6.90 12.94 -3.93
C ILE A 43 -6.62 13.13 -2.44
N THR A 44 -5.34 13.12 -2.04
CA THR A 44 -4.95 13.31 -0.64
C THR A 44 -5.15 14.74 -0.15
N ALA A 45 -5.22 15.71 -1.07
CA ALA A 45 -5.58 17.09 -0.74
C ALA A 45 -7.06 17.26 -0.34
N ILE A 46 -7.91 16.25 -0.57
CA ILE A 46 -9.30 16.27 -0.11
C ILE A 46 -9.32 16.06 1.41
N PRO A 47 -9.77 17.04 2.22
CA PRO A 47 -9.79 16.90 3.67
C PRO A 47 -10.77 15.81 4.06
N ILE A 48 -10.24 14.74 4.65
CA ILE A 48 -11.06 13.67 5.22
C ILE A 48 -11.81 14.24 6.44
N PRO A 49 -13.13 14.07 6.55
CA PRO A 49 -13.88 14.59 7.67
C PRO A 49 -13.34 14.04 9.01
N ALA A 50 -13.32 14.89 10.04
CA ALA A 50 -12.69 14.60 11.33
C ALA A 50 -13.21 13.32 12.04
N TRP A 51 -14.46 12.93 11.77
CA TRP A 51 -15.06 11.71 12.32
C TRP A 51 -14.51 10.43 11.68
N LEU A 52 -13.97 10.52 10.46
CA LEU A 52 -13.34 9.42 9.75
C LEU A 52 -11.82 9.39 10.00
N SER A 53 -11.20 10.56 10.24
CA SER A 53 -9.75 10.68 10.45
C SER A 53 -9.28 10.15 11.81
N GLY A 54 -10.12 10.20 12.85
CA GLY A 54 -9.76 9.67 14.18
C GLY A 54 -10.16 8.21 14.42
N GLY A 55 -10.81 7.56 13.44
CA GLY A 55 -11.30 6.19 13.54
C GLY A 55 -12.38 5.98 14.63
N LEU A 56 -12.80 4.73 14.80
CA LEU A 56 -13.79 4.31 15.81
C LEU A 56 -13.42 4.74 17.23
N GLN A 57 -12.12 4.83 17.54
CA GLN A 57 -11.63 5.26 18.84
C GLN A 57 -11.94 6.73 19.12
N SER A 58 -11.75 7.63 18.15
CA SER A 58 -12.09 9.05 18.33
C SER A 58 -13.60 9.27 18.50
N MET A 59 -14.42 8.48 17.81
CA MET A 59 -15.86 8.50 17.98
C MET A 59 -16.25 8.00 19.38
N TRP A 60 -15.59 6.94 19.87
CA TRP A 60 -15.84 6.42 21.21
C TRP A 60 -15.44 7.41 22.31
N SER A 61 -14.30 8.06 22.17
CA SER A 61 -13.81 9.06 23.12
C SER A 61 -14.55 10.40 23.06
N GLY A 62 -15.26 10.69 21.97
CA GLY A 62 -16.07 11.90 21.79
C GLY A 62 -17.54 11.76 22.23
N MET A 63 -17.99 10.56 22.62
CA MET A 63 -19.35 10.35 23.12
C MET A 63 -19.51 10.88 24.54
N ASP A 64 -20.69 11.42 24.84
CA ASP A 64 -21.05 11.86 26.19
C ASP A 64 -20.99 10.70 27.19
N GLY A 65 -20.62 10.99 28.43
CA GLY A 65 -20.37 9.99 29.47
C GLY A 65 -21.59 9.11 29.78
N GLY A 66 -22.80 9.66 29.64
CA GLY A 66 -24.04 8.89 29.79
C GLY A 66 -24.25 7.84 28.69
N VAL A 67 -23.95 8.21 27.44
CA VAL A 67 -24.07 7.31 26.27
C VAL A 67 -22.99 6.22 26.34
N LEU A 68 -21.77 6.60 26.73
CA LEU A 68 -20.64 5.69 26.88
C LEU A 68 -20.91 4.66 28.00
N TRP A 69 -21.55 5.08 29.09
CA TRP A 69 -21.98 4.18 30.17
C TRP A 69 -22.99 3.15 29.66
N ILE A 70 -24.05 3.58 28.96
CA ILE A 70 -25.06 2.67 28.39
C ILE A 70 -24.41 1.72 27.37
N ALA A 71 -23.58 2.23 26.47
CA ALA A 71 -22.91 1.41 25.46
C ALA A 71 -21.96 0.37 26.08
N THR A 72 -21.32 0.70 27.20
CA THR A 72 -20.49 -0.24 27.97
C THR A 72 -21.34 -1.31 28.66
N GLN A 73 -22.49 -0.92 29.25
CA GLN A 73 -23.42 -1.88 29.86
C GLN A 73 -24.07 -2.82 28.83
N CYS A 74 -24.33 -2.34 27.62
CA CYS A 74 -24.80 -3.16 26.50
C CYS A 74 -23.72 -4.07 25.89
N GLY A 75 -22.48 -4.02 26.37
CA GLY A 75 -21.40 -4.89 25.92
C GLY A 75 -20.84 -4.56 24.54
N VAL A 76 -21.05 -3.33 24.05
CA VAL A 76 -20.58 -2.89 22.72
C VAL A 76 -19.06 -3.02 22.56
N PRO A 77 -18.21 -2.65 23.55
CA PRO A 77 -16.76 -2.84 23.44
C PRO A 77 -16.35 -4.30 23.23
N GLN A 78 -16.99 -5.22 23.95
CA GLN A 78 -16.70 -6.65 23.90
C GLN A 78 -17.14 -7.25 22.56
N ALA A 79 -18.30 -6.82 22.04
CA ALA A 79 -18.78 -7.23 20.73
C ALA A 79 -17.83 -6.76 19.60
N LEU A 80 -17.38 -5.51 19.65
CA LEU A 80 -16.42 -4.97 18.69
C LEU A 80 -15.06 -5.68 18.74
N ALA A 81 -14.58 -6.06 19.93
CA ALA A 81 -13.35 -6.83 20.10
C ALA A 81 -13.44 -8.22 19.44
N ILE A 82 -14.56 -8.92 19.59
CA ILE A 82 -14.79 -10.23 18.97
C ILE A 82 -14.84 -10.12 17.43
N ILE A 83 -15.53 -9.12 16.90
CA ILE A 83 -15.59 -8.85 15.45
C ILE A 83 -14.19 -8.52 14.92
N GLY A 84 -13.45 -7.67 15.64
CA GLY A 84 -12.07 -7.30 15.30
C GLY A 84 -11.14 -8.51 15.26
N ALA A 85 -11.21 -9.39 16.26
CA ALA A 85 -10.44 -10.63 16.30
C ALA A 85 -10.78 -11.57 15.14
N GLY A 86 -12.07 -11.70 14.80
CA GLY A 86 -12.51 -12.49 13.64
C GLY A 86 -11.99 -11.96 12.30
N TYR A 87 -11.98 -10.64 12.12
CA TYR A 87 -11.43 -10.03 10.91
C TYR A 87 -9.89 -10.15 10.85
N ALA A 88 -9.20 -9.97 11.98
CA ALA A 88 -7.76 -10.17 12.09
C ALA A 88 -7.37 -11.61 11.71
N PHE A 89 -8.10 -12.61 12.22
CA PHE A 89 -7.88 -14.00 11.85
C PHE A 89 -8.13 -14.25 10.35
N ARG A 90 -9.18 -13.67 9.78
CA ARG A 90 -9.46 -13.78 8.33
C ARG A 90 -8.36 -13.18 7.47
N MET A 91 -7.85 -12.00 7.84
CA MET A 91 -6.76 -11.34 7.12
C MET A 91 -5.44 -12.10 7.28
N LEU A 92 -5.13 -12.54 8.50
CA LEU A 92 -3.97 -13.37 8.80
C LEU A 92 -3.99 -14.65 7.97
N ARG A 93 -5.13 -15.33 7.90
CA ARG A 93 -5.28 -16.53 7.06
C ARG A 93 -4.95 -16.21 5.60
N LYS A 94 -5.53 -15.16 5.03
CA LYS A 94 -5.26 -14.76 3.63
C LYS A 94 -3.78 -14.48 3.40
N PHE A 95 -3.11 -13.83 4.35
CA PHE A 95 -1.68 -13.54 4.27
C PHE A 95 -0.82 -14.80 4.38
N LEU A 96 -1.16 -15.72 5.26
CA LEU A 96 -0.45 -16.99 5.43
C LEU A 96 -0.68 -17.98 4.29
N THR A 97 -1.84 -17.92 3.64
CA THR A 97 -2.19 -18.77 2.49
C THR A 97 -1.99 -18.07 1.14
N LEU A 98 -1.39 -16.86 1.10
CA LEU A 98 -0.90 -16.29 -0.14
C LEU A 98 0.10 -17.31 -0.71
N PHE A 99 -0.09 -17.74 -1.97
CA PHE A 99 0.59 -18.87 -2.65
C PHE A 99 0.00 -20.28 -2.46
N GLN A 100 -1.13 -20.44 -1.77
CA GLN A 100 -1.87 -21.72 -1.70
C GLN A 100 -3.32 -21.52 -2.14
N TRP A 101 -3.51 -21.36 -3.45
CA TRP A 101 -4.81 -21.50 -4.13
C TRP A 101 -4.73 -22.69 -5.07
#